data_AF-A0A0S3U0B7-F1
#
_entry.id   AF-A0A0S3U0B7-F1
#
_cell.length_a   1.000
_cell.length_b   1.000
_cell.length_c   1.000
_cell.angle_alpha   90.00
_cell.angle_beta   90.00
_cell.angle_gamma   90.00
#
_symmetry.space_group_name_H-M   'P 1'
#
loop_
_entity.id
_entity.type
_entity.pdbx_description
1 polymer ?
#
loop_
_entity_poly.entity_id
_entity_poly.type
_entity_poly.pdbx_seq_one_letter_code
_entity_poly.pdbx_strand_id
1 'polypeptide(L)'
;MPFLLSTQNVLAYLNERKISNANSDFLLKIQPKSGKNFNLLVQFKDRTAFLVKQEQHNLIGNTDQEFRREWCLQKMLATFPELCCLRKWLVEPIDIDLDRCNLQVQF
;
A
#
# COMPACT_ATOMS: atom_id res chain seq x y z
N MET A 1 1.57 8.87 -18.68
CA MET A 1 0.95 9.46 -17.48
C MET A 1 1.13 8.48 -16.34
N PRO A 2 1.53 8.93 -15.13
CA PRO A 2 1.64 8.04 -13.98
C PRO A 2 0.26 7.47 -13.63
N PHE A 3 0.23 6.21 -13.18
CA PHE A 3 -0.95 5.64 -12.56
C PHE A 3 -1.30 6.46 -11.31
N LEU A 4 -2.55 6.89 -11.17
CA LEU A 4 -3.02 7.60 -9.99
C LEU A 4 -4.08 6.76 -9.30
N LEU A 5 -3.85 6.47 -8.02
CA LEU A 5 -4.78 5.70 -7.21
C LEU A 5 -6.07 6.50 -7.02
N SER A 6 -7.21 5.83 -7.10
CA SER A 6 -8.51 6.43 -6.87
C SER A 6 -9.50 5.41 -6.30
N THR A 7 -10.63 5.90 -5.81
CA THR A 7 -11.70 5.02 -5.32
C THR A 7 -12.30 4.15 -6.43
N GLN A 8 -12.14 4.55 -7.70
CA GLN A 8 -12.64 3.81 -8.86
C GLN A 8 -11.70 2.69 -9.30
N ASN A 9 -10.38 2.84 -9.12
CA ASN A 9 -9.40 1.87 -9.64
C ASN A 9 -8.73 0.99 -8.58
N VAL A 10 -8.89 1.30 -7.29
CA VAL A 10 -8.20 0.56 -6.22
C VAL A 10 -8.55 -0.93 -6.18
N LEU A 11 -9.79 -1.33 -6.49
CA LEU A 11 -10.13 -2.75 -6.56
C LEU A 11 -9.46 -3.47 -7.73
N ALA A 12 -9.45 -2.83 -8.91
CA ALA A 12 -8.78 -3.38 -10.08
C ALA A 12 -7.28 -3.56 -9.81
N TYR A 13 -6.66 -2.57 -9.14
CA TYR A 13 -5.27 -2.66 -8.70
C TYR A 13 -5.04 -3.84 -7.72
N LEU A 14 -5.84 -3.96 -6.66
CA LEU A 14 -5.71 -5.06 -5.69
C LEU A 14 -5.88 -6.45 -6.34
N ASN A 15 -6.78 -6.57 -7.31
CA ASN A 15 -7.00 -7.79 -8.08
C ASN A 15 -5.83 -8.09 -9.03
N GLU A 16 -5.31 -7.09 -9.75
CA GLU A 16 -4.13 -7.24 -10.63
C GLU A 16 -2.91 -7.74 -9.85
N ARG A 17 -2.72 -7.24 -8.63
CA ARG A 17 -1.63 -7.64 -7.73
C ARG A 17 -1.88 -8.96 -7.00
N LYS A 18 -3.06 -9.58 -7.18
CA LYS A 18 -3.49 -10.82 -6.49
C LYS A 18 -3.45 -10.72 -4.95
N ILE A 19 -3.57 -9.51 -4.41
CA ILE A 19 -3.57 -9.28 -2.94
C ILE A 19 -4.92 -9.63 -2.35
N SER A 20 -5.98 -9.40 -3.11
CA SER A 20 -7.33 -9.79 -2.76
C SER A 20 -7.97 -10.47 -3.95
N ASN A 21 -8.75 -11.52 -3.71
CA ASN A 21 -9.77 -11.98 -4.66
C ASN A 21 -11.00 -11.07 -4.49
N ALA A 22 -10.80 -9.75 -4.62
CA ALA A 22 -11.83 -8.75 -4.38
C ALA A 22 -12.88 -8.81 -5.50
N ASN A 23 -13.83 -9.72 -5.34
CA ASN A 23 -15.11 -9.59 -6.02
C ASN A 23 -15.83 -8.37 -5.43
N SER A 24 -16.37 -7.52 -6.29
CA SER A 24 -17.15 -6.34 -5.91
C SER A 24 -18.25 -6.67 -4.88
N ASP A 25 -18.78 -7.88 -4.93
CA ASP A 25 -19.86 -8.36 -4.07
C ASP A 25 -19.47 -8.44 -2.58
N PHE A 26 -18.17 -8.56 -2.29
CA PHE A 26 -17.62 -8.59 -0.93
C PHE A 26 -17.13 -7.22 -0.45
N LEU A 27 -17.14 -6.20 -1.30
CA LEU A 27 -16.77 -4.85 -0.89
C LEU A 27 -17.82 -4.31 0.10
N LEU A 28 -17.34 -3.80 1.23
CA LEU A 28 -18.15 -3.06 2.18
C LEU A 28 -18.05 -1.56 1.93
N LYS A 29 -16.82 -1.04 1.83
CA LYS A 29 -16.58 0.40 1.68
C LYS A 29 -15.20 0.70 1.12
N ILE A 30 -15.09 1.74 0.29
CA ILE A 30 -13.83 2.40 -0.04
C ILE A 30 -13.93 3.82 0.49
N GLN A 31 -12.94 4.27 1.27
CA GLN A 31 -12.93 5.63 1.80
C GLN A 31 -11.54 6.26 1.75
N PRO A 32 -11.41 7.52 1.28
CA PRO A 32 -10.19 8.28 1.47
C PRO A 32 -9.86 8.45 2.95
N LYS A 33 -8.58 8.38 3.28
CA LYS A 33 -8.06 8.69 4.61
C LYS A 33 -7.08 9.84 4.50
N SER A 34 -7.33 10.89 5.30
CA SER A 34 -6.42 12.03 5.40
C SER A 34 -5.06 11.58 5.93
N GLY A 35 -3.99 12.12 5.37
CA GLY A 35 -2.61 11.82 5.73
C GLY A 35 -1.62 12.47 4.77
N LYS A 36 -0.32 12.24 4.97
CA LYS A 36 0.75 12.75 4.08
C LYS A 36 0.60 12.20 2.65
N ASN A 37 0.29 10.92 2.52
CA ASN A 37 0.12 10.23 1.24
C ASN A 37 -1.34 10.19 0.82
N PHE A 38 -1.60 9.87 -0.45
CA PHE A 38 -2.96 9.57 -0.89
C PHE A 38 -3.32 8.16 -0.42
N ASN A 39 -4.20 8.07 0.58
CA ASN A 39 -4.54 6.81 1.24
C ASN A 39 -6.00 6.45 1.01
N LEU A 40 -6.26 5.19 0.67
CA LEU A 40 -7.59 4.61 0.58
C LEU A 40 -7.70 3.43 1.55
N LEU A 41 -8.69 3.48 2.44
CA LEU A 41 -9.08 2.31 3.22
C LEU A 41 -10.14 1.54 2.43
N VAL A 42 -9.83 0.30 2.08
CA VAL A 42 -10.70 -0.65 1.41
C VAL A 42 -11.16 -1.68 2.45
N GLN A 43 -12.44 -1.73 2.75
CA GLN A 43 -13.02 -2.63 3.74
C GLN A 43 -13.93 -3.64 3.05
N PHE A 44 -13.83 -4.90 3.45
CA PHE A 44 -14.61 -6.01 2.94
C PHE A 44 -15.60 -6.52 4.00
N LYS A 45 -16.63 -7.24 3.55
CA LYS A 45 -17.71 -7.78 4.40
C LYS A 45 -17.22 -8.86 5.39
N ASP A 46 -16.13 -9.53 5.06
CA ASP A 46 -15.44 -10.50 5.92
C ASP A 46 -14.62 -9.85 7.04
N ARG A 47 -14.71 -8.52 7.20
CA ARG A 47 -13.94 -7.68 8.13
C ARG A 47 -12.47 -7.51 7.77
N THR A 48 -12.03 -8.03 6.62
CA THR A 48 -10.71 -7.71 6.08
C THR A 48 -10.69 -6.25 5.67
N ALA A 49 -9.60 -5.56 5.96
CA ALA A 49 -9.35 -4.21 5.50
C ALA A 49 -7.93 -4.09 4.96
N PHE A 50 -7.78 -3.27 3.92
CA PHE A 50 -6.48 -2.87 3.40
C PHE A 50 -6.40 -1.35 3.38
N LEU A 51 -5.27 -0.82 3.84
CA LEU A 51 -4.87 0.55 3.56
C LEU A 51 -3.95 0.54 2.34
N VAL A 52 -4.45 1.07 1.23
CA VAL A 52 -3.69 1.26 0.00
C VAL A 52 -3.19 2.69 -0.04
N LYS A 53 -1.89 2.88 -0.12
CA LYS A 53 -1.24 4.18 -0.09
C LYS A 53 -0.52 4.44 -1.41
N GLN A 54 -0.58 5.68 -1.88
CA GLN A 54 0.23 6.20 -2.97
C GLN A 54 1.02 7.41 -2.50
N GLU A 55 2.34 7.42 -2.75
CA GLU A 55 3.16 8.61 -2.48
C GLU A 55 2.65 9.82 -3.29
N GLN A 56 2.63 10.99 -2.65
CA GLN A 56 2.31 12.22 -3.36
C GLN A 56 3.44 12.57 -4.33
N HIS A 57 3.06 12.90 -5.56
CA HIS A 57 3.97 13.46 -6.52
C HIS A 57 4.09 14.97 -6.28
N ASN A 58 5.30 15.51 -6.35
CA ASN A 58 5.52 16.94 -6.37
C ASN A 58 5.13 17.54 -7.75
N LEU A 59 5.26 18.86 -7.89
CA LEU A 59 4.87 19.59 -9.10
C LEU A 59 5.58 19.13 -10.39
N ILE A 60 6.73 18.45 -10.26
CA ILE A 60 7.50 17.92 -11.39
C ILE A 60 7.33 16.40 -11.55
N GLY A 61 6.44 15.76 -10.78
CA GLY A 61 6.13 14.33 -10.89
C GLY A 61 7.08 13.41 -10.12
N ASN A 62 7.92 13.93 -9.23
CA ASN A 62 8.79 13.11 -8.38
C ASN A 62 8.12 12.79 -7.05
N THR A 63 8.56 11.71 -6.42
CA THR A 63 8.11 11.29 -5.08
C THR A 63 9.28 11.37 -4.09
N ASP A 64 8.98 11.39 -2.79
CA ASP A 64 10.00 11.42 -1.73
C ASP A 64 10.74 10.07 -1.58
N GLN A 65 10.27 9.02 -2.26
CA GLN A 65 10.77 7.64 -2.20
C GLN A 65 10.71 7.03 -0.79
N GLU A 66 9.68 7.38 -0.03
CA GLU A 66 9.46 6.88 1.33
C GLU A 66 9.21 5.38 1.37
N PHE A 67 8.37 4.85 0.47
CA PHE A 67 8.07 3.43 0.39
C PHE A 67 9.28 2.62 -0.06
N ARG A 68 10.17 3.20 -0.88
CA ARG A 68 11.46 2.56 -1.20
C ARG A 68 12.33 2.42 0.05
N ARG A 69 12.39 3.45 0.89
CA ARG A 69 13.14 3.39 2.16
C ARG A 69 12.52 2.38 3.12
N GLU A 70 11.20 2.36 3.22
CA GLU A 70 10.48 1.38 4.03
C GLU A 70 10.71 -0.05 3.56
N TRP A 71 10.69 -0.29 2.24
CA TRP A 71 11.04 -1.59 1.67
C TRP A 71 12.49 -2.01 1.97
N CYS A 72 13.42 -1.07 1.88
CA CYS A 72 14.82 -1.33 2.20
C CYS A 72 14.98 -1.75 3.67
N LEU A 73 14.26 -1.10 4.59
CA LEU A 73 14.21 -1.48 6.00
C LEU A 73 13.68 -2.91 6.17
N GLN A 74 12.60 -3.28 5.47
CA GLN A 74 12.07 -4.65 5.52
C GLN A 74 13.08 -5.69 5.00
N LYS A 75 13.79 -5.37 3.90
CA LYS A 75 14.87 -6.23 3.39
C LYS A 75 16.01 -6.36 4.39
N MET A 76 16.41 -5.29 5.05
CA MET A 76 17.42 -5.32 6.10
C MET A 76 17.01 -6.26 7.25
N LEU A 77 15.76 -6.18 7.72
CA LEU A 77 15.24 -7.06 8.79
C LEU A 77 15.07 -8.53 8.37
N ALA A 78 15.00 -8.80 7.08
CA ALA A 78 15.04 -10.17 6.54
C ALA A 78 16.47 -10.72 6.48
N THR A 79 17.45 -9.85 6.20
CA THR A 79 18.87 -10.21 6.10
C THR A 79 19.55 -10.39 7.46
N PHE A 80 19.13 -9.62 8.48
CA PHE A 80 19.75 -9.62 9.82
C PHE A 80 18.75 -10.09 10.88
N PRO A 81 18.68 -11.41 11.17
CA PRO A 81 17.74 -11.98 12.14
C PRO A 81 17.92 -11.43 13.56
N GLU A 82 19.10 -10.92 13.90
CA GLU A 82 19.41 -10.29 15.19
C GLU A 82 18.52 -9.06 15.46
N LEU A 83 18.02 -8.44 14.40
CA LEU A 83 17.12 -7.29 14.45
C LEU A 83 15.63 -7.70 14.46
N CYS A 84 15.30 -8.98 14.58
CA CYS A 84 13.91 -9.45 14.52
C CYS A 84 13.01 -8.83 15.60
N CYS A 85 13.59 -8.40 16.73
CA CYS A 85 12.88 -7.71 17.80
C CYS A 85 12.26 -6.37 17.37
N LEU A 86 12.75 -5.76 16.28
CA LEU A 86 12.22 -4.53 15.71
C LEU A 86 10.94 -4.75 14.90
N ARG A 87 10.71 -5.95 14.36
CA ARG A 87 9.55 -6.25 13.50
C ARG A 87 8.22 -5.96 14.18
N LYS A 88 8.11 -6.22 15.49
CA LYS A 88 6.89 -5.96 16.27
C LYS A 88 6.50 -4.47 16.36
N TRP A 89 7.42 -3.56 16.03
CA TRP A 89 7.22 -2.11 16.06
C TRP A 89 7.03 -1.50 14.68
N LEU A 90 7.13 -2.32 13.63
CA LEU A 90 7.10 -1.87 12.26
C LEU A 90 5.87 -2.43 11.57
N VAL A 91 5.25 -1.60 10.73
CA VAL A 91 4.18 -2.06 9.85
C VAL A 91 4.85 -2.85 8.73
N GLU A 92 4.48 -4.12 8.58
CA GLU A 92 4.93 -4.94 7.46
C GLU A 92 3.97 -4.74 6.27
N PRO A 93 4.44 -4.18 5.14
CA PRO A 93 3.64 -4.11 3.93
C PRO A 93 3.36 -5.49 3.37
N ILE A 94 2.13 -5.69 2.90
CA ILE A 94 1.70 -6.89 2.17
C ILE A 94 2.31 -6.89 0.77
N ASP A 95 2.33 -5.72 0.12
CA ASP A 95 2.86 -5.55 -1.22
C ASP A 95 3.38 -4.12 -1.42
N ILE A 96 4.38 -3.97 -2.28
CA ILE A 96 4.89 -2.68 -2.72
C ILE A 96 5.10 -2.72 -4.24
N ASP A 97 4.53 -1.74 -4.93
CA ASP A 97 4.74 -1.51 -6.36
C ASP A 97 5.55 -0.22 -6.56
N LEU A 98 6.88 -0.38 -6.62
CA LEU A 98 7.82 0.73 -6.86
C LEU A 98 7.90 1.14 -8.34
N ASP A 99 7.41 0.30 -9.25
CA ASP A 99 7.53 0.51 -10.70
C ASP A 99 6.34 1.29 -11.26
N ARG A 100 5.15 1.14 -10.67
CA ARG A 100 3.89 1.80 -11.10
C ARG A 100 3.40 2.90 -10.18
N CYS A 101 4.30 3.75 -9.66
CA CYS A 101 4.01 4.98 -8.89
C CYS A 101 3.99 4.83 -7.37
N ASN A 102 4.92 4.03 -6.81
CA ASN A 102 5.16 3.92 -5.37
C ASN A 102 3.87 3.69 -4.59
N LEU A 103 3.28 2.51 -4.81
CA LEU A 103 2.11 2.04 -4.09
C LEU A 103 2.52 1.07 -3.00
N GLN A 104 1.81 1.12 -1.88
CA GLN A 104 2.00 0.22 -0.76
C GLN A 104 0.64 -0.28 -0.29
N VAL A 105 0.54 -1.58 -0.01
CA VAL A 105 -0.64 -2.19 0.60
C VAL A 105 -0.26 -2.74 1.97
N GLN A 106 -1.09 -2.47 2.97
CA GLN A 106 -0.94 -2.97 4.33
C GLN A 106 -2.32 -3.28 4.93
N PHE A 107 -2.36 -4.05 6.01
CA PHE A 107 -3.57 -4.26 6.82
C PHE A 107 -4.00 -2.98 7.55
#